data_AF-A0A5C2LHB1-F1
#
_entry.id   AF-A0A5C2LHB1-F1
#
_cell.length_a   1.000
_cell.length_b   1.000
_cell.length_c   1.000
_cell.angle_alpha   90.00
_cell.angle_beta   90.00
_cell.angle_gamma   90.00
#
_symmetry.space_group_name_H-M   'P 1'
#
loop_
_entity.id
_entity.type
_entity.pdbx_description
1 polymer ?
#
loop_
_entity_poly.entity_id
_entity_poly.type
_entity_poly.pdbx_seq_one_letter_code
_entity_poly.pdbx_strand_id
1 'polypeptide(L)'
;MMTCTASFVQPKRQKTFILHDGPPYANGSIHIGHSVNKILKDIIVKSKGLTGYDSPYVPGWDCHGLPIELKVEQEYGKPGEKFTAAEFRAKCREYAAEQIDGQRKDFIRLGVLGDWSHPYLTMDFKTEANIIRALGKIIGNGHLHKGAKPVHWCVDCRSALAEAEVEYYDKTSPSIDVAFHAVDKAAVLAKFGVADVNGPVSLVIWTTTPWTLPANRAISLSPEFDYALVQVDGER
;
A
#
# COMPACT_ATOMS: atom_id res chain seq x y z
N MET A 1 33.10 -50.03 7.67
CA MET A 1 32.46 -48.72 7.38
C MET A 1 31.76 -48.24 8.63
N MET A 2 32.43 -47.38 9.40
CA MET A 2 31.88 -46.75 10.60
C MET A 2 31.08 -45.53 10.15
N THR A 3 29.75 -45.58 10.26
CA THR A 3 28.89 -44.43 10.02
C THR A 3 29.00 -43.48 11.22
N CYS A 4 29.75 -42.41 11.04
CA CYS A 4 29.83 -41.31 12.01
C CYS A 4 28.54 -40.48 11.92
N THR A 5 27.58 -40.79 12.78
CA THR A 5 26.44 -39.89 13.05
C THR A 5 26.92 -38.78 13.97
N ALA A 6 27.49 -37.72 13.38
CA ALA A 6 27.80 -36.50 14.09
C ALA A 6 26.50 -35.81 14.52
N SER A 7 26.06 -36.12 15.75
CA SER A 7 25.09 -35.31 16.47
C SER A 7 25.78 -33.99 16.83
N PHE A 8 25.43 -32.92 16.13
CA PHE A 8 25.83 -31.56 16.50
C PHE A 8 25.12 -31.20 17.83
N VAL A 9 25.71 -31.59 18.95
CA VAL A 9 25.41 -30.97 20.24
C VAL A 9 25.91 -29.54 20.13
N GLN A 10 24.99 -28.59 19.91
CA GLN A 10 25.36 -27.18 19.83
C GLN A 10 25.96 -26.72 21.16
N PRO A 11 27.17 -26.12 21.16
CA PRO A 11 27.75 -25.56 22.37
C PRO A 11 26.81 -24.47 22.91
N LYS A 12 26.72 -24.35 24.24
CA LYS A 12 25.92 -23.31 24.93
C LYS A 12 26.48 -21.93 24.55
N ARG A 13 25.97 -21.36 23.46
CA ARG A 13 26.35 -20.03 22.96
C ARG A 13 25.87 -18.97 23.95
N GLN A 14 26.74 -18.04 24.32
CA GLN A 14 26.51 -17.17 25.49
C GLN A 14 25.55 -16.00 25.24
N LYS A 15 25.39 -15.55 23.98
CA LYS A 15 24.52 -14.41 23.62
C LYS A 15 23.77 -14.70 22.32
N THR A 16 22.50 -14.32 22.28
CA THR A 16 21.64 -14.47 21.09
C THR A 16 21.73 -13.23 20.21
N PHE A 17 21.82 -13.42 18.89
CA PHE A 17 21.71 -12.37 17.88
C PHE A 17 20.52 -12.70 16.98
N ILE A 18 19.48 -11.87 17.03
CA ILE A 18 18.26 -12.07 16.25
C ILE A 18 18.27 -11.10 15.08
N LEU A 19 18.28 -11.64 13.86
CA LEU A 19 18.02 -10.89 12.64
C LEU A 19 16.61 -11.25 12.17
N HIS A 20 15.68 -10.30 12.26
CA HIS A 20 14.32 -10.50 11.78
C HIS A 20 14.29 -10.40 10.26
N ASP A 21 13.77 -11.44 9.61
CA ASP A 21 13.63 -11.45 8.17
C ASP A 21 12.42 -10.60 7.76
N GLY A 22 12.64 -9.57 6.93
CA GLY A 22 11.55 -8.94 6.17
C GLY A 22 11.00 -9.94 5.16
N PRO A 23 9.69 -10.30 5.25
CA PRO A 23 9.15 -11.40 4.47
C PRO A 23 8.99 -10.98 3.01
N PRO A 24 9.60 -11.68 2.02
CA PRO A 24 9.22 -11.50 0.62
C PRO A 24 7.74 -11.82 0.40
N TYR A 25 7.13 -11.15 -0.57
CA TYR A 25 5.81 -11.53 -1.06
C TYR A 25 5.86 -12.93 -1.69
N ALA A 26 4.89 -13.77 -1.34
CA ALA A 26 4.69 -15.09 -1.91
C ALA A 26 4.07 -15.01 -3.33
N ASN A 27 4.74 -14.28 -4.23
CA ASN A 27 4.30 -14.04 -5.59
C ASN A 27 5.49 -14.04 -6.56
N GLY A 28 5.50 -15.00 -7.48
CA GLY A 28 6.51 -15.13 -8.53
C GLY A 28 7.86 -15.68 -8.05
N SER A 29 8.76 -15.88 -9.02
CA SER A 29 10.12 -16.35 -8.78
C SER A 29 11.01 -15.28 -8.15
N ILE A 30 12.09 -15.72 -7.48
CA ILE A 30 13.08 -14.79 -6.94
C ILE A 30 13.81 -14.03 -8.07
N HIS A 31 14.33 -12.85 -7.76
CA HIS A 31 15.10 -12.01 -8.68
C HIS A 31 16.34 -11.44 -7.98
N ILE A 32 17.19 -10.71 -8.70
CA ILE A 32 18.47 -10.25 -8.15
C ILE A 32 18.34 -9.43 -6.85
N GLY A 33 17.31 -8.59 -6.73
CA GLY A 33 17.00 -7.89 -5.48
C GLY A 33 16.78 -8.82 -4.27
N HIS A 34 16.05 -9.93 -4.46
CA HIS A 34 15.88 -10.95 -3.44
C HIS A 34 17.23 -11.60 -3.06
N SER A 35 18.05 -11.91 -4.06
CA SER A 35 19.38 -12.50 -3.86
C SER A 35 20.28 -11.57 -3.04
N VAL A 36 20.37 -10.28 -3.40
CA VAL A 36 21.17 -9.29 -2.67
C VAL A 36 20.69 -9.21 -1.21
N ASN A 37 19.38 -9.11 -0.98
CA ASN A 37 18.83 -9.02 0.36
C ASN A 37 19.16 -10.25 1.23
N LYS A 38 18.93 -11.46 0.71
CA LYS A 38 19.10 -12.70 1.48
C LYS A 38 20.57 -13.05 1.69
N ILE A 39 21.44 -12.81 0.70
CA ILE A 39 22.88 -13.05 0.82
C ILE A 39 23.49 -12.11 1.88
N LEU A 40 23.09 -10.83 1.91
CA LEU A 40 23.57 -9.89 2.92
C LEU A 40 23.15 -10.32 4.34
N LYS A 41 21.88 -10.73 4.52
CA LYS A 41 21.39 -11.26 5.80
C LYS A 41 22.16 -12.52 6.22
N ASP A 42 22.41 -13.42 5.28
CA ASP A 42 23.16 -14.66 5.51
C ASP A 42 24.62 -14.39 5.93
N ILE A 43 25.31 -13.44 5.28
CA ILE A 43 26.67 -13.02 5.69
C ILE A 43 26.67 -12.55 7.15
N ILE A 44 25.68 -11.74 7.55
CA ILE A 44 25.57 -11.23 8.92
C ILE A 44 25.33 -12.38 9.90
N VAL A 45 24.36 -13.25 9.62
CA VAL A 45 24.02 -14.40 10.48
C VAL A 45 25.22 -15.35 10.63
N LYS A 46 25.91 -15.66 9.54
CA LYS A 46 27.12 -16.49 9.55
C LYS A 46 28.25 -15.84 10.36
N SER A 47 28.51 -14.56 10.13
CA SER A 47 29.54 -13.80 10.86
C SER A 47 29.27 -13.77 12.38
N LYS A 48 28.02 -13.53 12.77
CA LYS A 48 27.60 -13.56 14.19
C LYS A 48 27.70 -14.97 14.78
N GLY A 49 27.30 -15.99 14.02
CA GLY A 49 27.47 -17.39 14.40
C GLY A 49 28.94 -17.77 14.64
N LEU A 50 29.83 -17.38 13.73
CA LEU A 50 31.28 -17.64 13.83
C LEU A 50 31.96 -16.87 14.97
N THR A 51 31.39 -15.74 15.39
CA THR A 51 31.87 -14.96 16.55
C THR A 51 31.28 -15.41 17.89
N GLY A 52 30.58 -16.55 17.92
CA GLY A 52 30.11 -17.19 19.14
C GLY A 52 28.68 -16.84 19.57
N TYR A 53 27.91 -16.10 18.75
CA TYR A 53 26.51 -15.80 19.02
C TYR A 53 25.59 -16.93 18.58
N ASP A 54 24.55 -17.22 19.36
CA ASP A 54 23.42 -17.99 18.86
C ASP A 54 22.62 -17.12 17.89
N SER A 55 22.67 -17.43 16.60
CA SER A 55 22.13 -16.56 15.55
C SER A 55 21.07 -17.31 14.74
N PRO A 56 19.90 -17.63 15.33
CA PRO A 56 18.83 -18.27 14.59
C PRO A 56 18.28 -17.29 13.55
N TYR A 57 18.02 -17.80 12.35
CA TYR A 57 17.40 -17.06 11.27
C TYR A 57 16.16 -17.80 10.80
N VAL A 58 15.00 -17.18 11.04
CA VAL A 58 13.71 -17.73 10.65
C VAL A 58 13.23 -16.94 9.44
N PRO A 59 13.21 -17.56 8.23
CA PRO A 59 12.67 -16.92 7.05
C PRO A 59 11.16 -16.76 7.17
N GLY A 60 10.59 -15.79 6.48
CA GLY A 60 9.13 -15.67 6.37
C GLY A 60 8.64 -15.23 5.02
N TRP A 61 7.33 -15.24 4.88
CA TRP A 61 6.64 -14.85 3.65
C TRP A 61 5.38 -14.06 3.96
N ASP A 62 5.12 -13.07 3.09
CA ASP A 62 3.85 -12.37 3.07
C ASP A 62 2.92 -13.03 2.05
N CYS A 63 1.84 -13.60 2.58
CA CYS A 63 0.91 -14.49 1.90
C CYS A 63 -0.47 -13.86 1.65
N HIS A 64 -0.65 -12.57 1.94
CA HIS A 64 -1.92 -11.87 1.74
C HIS A 64 -1.77 -10.67 0.80
N GLY A 65 -2.90 -10.07 0.43
CA GLY A 65 -2.96 -8.78 -0.26
C GLY A 65 -3.17 -8.87 -1.76
N LEU A 66 -3.36 -7.69 -2.36
CA LEU A 66 -3.72 -7.51 -3.77
C LEU A 66 -2.80 -8.22 -4.77
N PRO A 67 -1.45 -8.30 -4.58
CA PRO A 67 -0.60 -8.97 -5.56
C PRO A 67 -0.95 -10.45 -5.80
N ILE A 68 -1.37 -11.17 -4.76
CA ILE A 68 -1.79 -12.58 -4.88
C ILE A 68 -3.21 -12.64 -5.44
N GLU A 69 -4.12 -11.80 -4.93
CA GLU A 69 -5.51 -11.75 -5.41
C GLU A 69 -5.57 -11.48 -6.92
N LEU A 70 -4.80 -10.52 -7.43
CA LEU A 70 -4.74 -10.20 -8.86
C LEU A 70 -4.23 -11.36 -9.72
N LYS A 71 -3.29 -12.18 -9.21
CA LYS A 71 -2.79 -13.36 -9.92
C LYS A 71 -3.84 -14.46 -9.98
N VAL A 72 -4.51 -14.73 -8.86
CA VAL A 72 -5.61 -15.70 -8.81
C VAL A 72 -6.80 -15.23 -9.66
N GLU A 73 -7.10 -13.93 -9.66
CA GLU A 73 -8.14 -13.35 -10.53
C GLU A 73 -7.81 -13.52 -12.02
N GLN A 74 -6.54 -13.40 -12.42
CA GLN A 74 -6.12 -13.61 -13.81
C GLN A 74 -6.32 -15.06 -14.26
N GLU A 75 -6.06 -16.03 -13.37
CA GLU A 75 -6.13 -17.46 -13.69
C GLU A 75 -7.55 -18.02 -13.57
N TYR A 76 -8.29 -17.61 -12.55
CA TYR A 76 -9.58 -18.21 -12.17
C TYR A 76 -10.76 -17.24 -12.36
N GLY A 77 -10.54 -15.94 -12.28
CA GLY A 77 -11.59 -14.91 -12.34
C GLY A 77 -11.97 -14.36 -10.97
N LYS A 78 -12.88 -13.38 -10.96
CA LYS A 78 -13.21 -12.61 -9.75
C LYS A 78 -14.15 -13.34 -8.80
N PRO A 79 -14.01 -13.13 -7.48
CA PRO A 79 -14.98 -13.62 -6.50
C PRO A 79 -16.36 -12.98 -6.75
N GLY A 80 -17.42 -13.77 -6.62
CA GLY A 80 -18.80 -13.36 -6.87
C GLY A 80 -19.29 -13.54 -8.31
N GLU A 81 -18.41 -13.87 -9.26
CA GLU A 81 -18.79 -14.24 -10.63
C GLU A 81 -18.78 -15.75 -10.82
N LYS A 82 -17.60 -16.38 -10.69
CA LYS A 82 -17.39 -17.82 -10.91
C LYS A 82 -17.08 -18.60 -9.63
N PHE A 83 -16.69 -17.89 -8.57
CA PHE A 83 -16.25 -18.46 -7.29
C PHE A 83 -16.93 -17.75 -6.14
N THR A 84 -17.19 -18.47 -5.06
CA THR A 84 -17.49 -17.86 -3.77
C THR A 84 -16.23 -17.20 -3.19
N ALA A 85 -16.40 -16.25 -2.27
CA ALA A 85 -15.27 -15.63 -1.59
C ALA A 85 -14.43 -16.66 -0.80
N ALA A 86 -15.05 -17.72 -0.28
CA ALA A 86 -14.34 -18.78 0.43
C ALA A 86 -13.45 -19.60 -0.51
N GLU A 87 -13.97 -20.01 -1.67
CA GLU A 87 -13.20 -20.74 -2.69
C GLU A 87 -12.06 -19.88 -3.25
N PHE A 88 -12.31 -18.60 -3.51
CA PHE A 88 -11.29 -17.67 -3.97
C PHE A 88 -10.14 -17.54 -2.96
N ARG A 89 -10.46 -17.40 -1.66
CA ARG A 89 -9.44 -17.36 -0.59
C ARG A 89 -8.68 -18.68 -0.45
N ALA A 90 -9.34 -19.82 -0.67
CA ALA A 90 -8.67 -21.12 -0.70
C ALA A 90 -7.65 -21.17 -1.85
N LYS A 91 -8.03 -20.71 -3.04
CA LYS A 91 -7.10 -20.60 -4.18
C LYS A 91 -5.93 -19.66 -3.93
N CYS A 92 -6.15 -18.53 -3.26
CA CYS A 92 -5.07 -17.64 -2.84
C CYS A 92 -4.07 -18.34 -1.89
N ARG A 93 -4.56 -19.15 -0.95
CA ARG A 93 -3.69 -19.93 -0.05
C ARG A 93 -2.91 -21.01 -0.80
N GLU A 94 -3.54 -21.71 -1.74
CA GLU A 94 -2.89 -22.70 -2.60
C GLU A 94 -1.77 -22.05 -3.43
N TYR A 95 -2.08 -20.93 -4.09
CA TYR A 95 -1.11 -20.17 -4.88
C TYR A 95 0.07 -19.72 -4.02
N ALA A 96 -0.18 -19.10 -2.86
CA ALA A 96 0.87 -18.65 -1.95
C ALA A 96 1.77 -19.82 -1.51
N ALA A 97 1.20 -20.98 -1.18
CA ALA A 97 1.95 -22.17 -0.79
C ALA A 97 2.91 -22.64 -1.89
N GLU A 98 2.45 -22.67 -3.15
CA GLU A 98 3.28 -23.03 -4.29
C GLU A 98 4.45 -22.04 -4.47
N GLN A 99 4.18 -20.74 -4.41
CA GLN A 99 5.21 -19.71 -4.55
C GLN A 99 6.24 -19.78 -3.43
N ILE A 100 5.81 -20.02 -2.19
CA ILE A 100 6.70 -20.20 -1.03
C ILE A 100 7.65 -21.37 -1.27
N ASP A 101 7.16 -22.51 -1.73
CA ASP A 101 7.99 -23.69 -1.96
C ASP A 101 9.01 -23.47 -3.09
N GLY A 102 8.60 -22.78 -4.16
CA GLY A 102 9.52 -22.37 -5.24
C GLY A 102 10.63 -21.46 -4.72
N GLN A 103 10.25 -20.35 -4.09
CA GLN A 103 11.21 -19.37 -3.56
C GLN A 103 12.12 -19.98 -2.48
N ARG A 104 11.58 -20.86 -1.61
CA ARG A 104 12.36 -21.58 -0.58
C ARG A 104 13.47 -22.40 -1.21
N LYS A 105 13.17 -23.18 -2.25
CA LYS A 105 14.17 -23.99 -2.97
C LYS A 105 15.28 -23.11 -3.52
N ASP A 106 14.93 -21.97 -4.11
CA ASP A 106 15.91 -21.06 -4.69
C ASP A 106 16.77 -20.38 -3.61
N PHE A 107 16.20 -19.96 -2.48
CA PHE A 107 16.98 -19.40 -1.37
C PHE A 107 17.92 -20.42 -0.73
N ILE A 108 17.49 -21.68 -0.58
CA ILE A 108 18.38 -22.77 -0.14
C ILE A 108 19.51 -22.95 -1.16
N ARG A 109 19.20 -22.88 -2.46
CA ARG A 109 20.19 -23.02 -3.54
C ARG A 109 21.23 -21.90 -3.57
N LEU A 110 20.88 -20.71 -3.07
CA LEU A 110 21.82 -19.60 -2.84
C LEU A 110 22.74 -19.81 -1.62
N GLY A 111 22.54 -20.87 -0.84
CA GLY A 111 23.37 -21.20 0.33
C GLY A 111 23.01 -20.42 1.59
N VAL A 112 21.81 -19.84 1.64
CA VAL A 112 21.30 -19.09 2.78
C VAL A 112 20.95 -20.06 3.91
N LEU A 113 21.55 -19.84 5.09
CA LEU A 113 21.24 -20.60 6.29
C LEU A 113 19.98 -20.06 6.96
N GLY A 114 19.04 -20.94 7.31
CA GLY A 114 17.82 -20.58 8.02
C GLY A 114 17.00 -21.81 8.40
N ASP A 115 16.03 -21.62 9.30
CA ASP A 115 15.02 -22.65 9.60
C ASP A 115 13.95 -22.67 8.51
N TRP A 116 14.29 -23.33 7.39
CA TRP A 116 13.38 -23.50 6.25
C TRP A 116 12.22 -24.47 6.52
N SER A 117 12.31 -25.26 7.59
CA SER A 117 11.26 -26.20 8.02
C SER A 117 10.16 -25.53 8.84
N HIS A 118 10.48 -24.46 9.56
CA HIS A 118 9.52 -23.70 10.37
C HIS A 118 9.56 -22.21 10.02
N PRO A 119 9.25 -21.84 8.77
CA PRO A 119 9.16 -20.43 8.41
C PRO A 119 7.96 -19.78 9.09
N TYR A 120 7.99 -18.45 9.24
CA TYR A 120 6.79 -17.72 9.66
C TYR A 120 5.99 -17.29 8.43
N LEU A 121 4.71 -17.65 8.36
CA LEU A 121 3.83 -17.26 7.25
C LEU A 121 2.75 -16.32 7.75
N THR A 122 2.45 -15.24 7.02
CA THR A 122 1.37 -14.33 7.41
C THR A 122 -0.01 -14.99 7.32
N MET A 123 -0.14 -16.06 6.53
CA MET A 123 -1.36 -16.88 6.44
C MET A 123 -1.48 -17.97 7.52
N ASP A 124 -0.48 -18.16 8.39
CA ASP A 124 -0.60 -19.10 9.50
C ASP A 124 -1.66 -18.61 10.49
N PHE A 125 -2.55 -19.51 10.91
CA PHE A 125 -3.63 -19.17 11.85
C PHE A 125 -3.12 -18.56 13.16
N LYS A 126 -1.92 -18.95 13.61
CA LYS A 126 -1.27 -18.34 14.78
C LYS A 126 -0.91 -16.88 14.53
N THR A 127 -0.38 -16.57 13.34
CA THR A 127 -0.03 -15.21 12.92
C THR A 127 -1.29 -14.36 12.79
N GLU A 128 -2.31 -14.87 12.09
CA GLU A 128 -3.61 -14.18 11.94
C GLU A 128 -4.25 -13.89 13.31
N ALA A 129 -4.25 -14.86 14.24
CA ALA A 129 -4.76 -14.65 15.59
C ALA A 129 -3.97 -13.57 16.35
N ASN A 130 -2.65 -13.50 16.16
CA ASN A 130 -1.82 -12.47 16.77
C ASN A 130 -2.06 -11.08 16.17
N ILE A 131 -2.34 -10.98 14.87
CA ILE A 131 -2.76 -9.73 14.22
C ILE A 131 -4.04 -9.21 14.87
N ILE A 132 -5.05 -10.07 15.06
CA ILE A 132 -6.29 -9.68 15.74
C ILE A 132 -6.05 -9.25 17.19
N ARG A 133 -5.18 -9.95 17.94
CA ARG A 133 -4.81 -9.53 19.30
C ARG A 133 -4.10 -8.18 19.34
N ALA A 134 -3.21 -7.92 18.37
CA ALA A 134 -2.52 -6.63 18.26
C ALA A 134 -3.51 -5.51 17.93
N LEU A 135 -4.43 -5.73 16.99
CA LEU A 135 -5.52 -4.81 16.69
C LEU A 135 -6.39 -4.54 17.94
N GLY A 136 -6.71 -5.58 18.72
CA GLY A 136 -7.44 -5.43 19.98
C GLY A 136 -6.74 -4.49 20.97
N LYS A 137 -5.41 -4.53 21.06
CA LYS A 137 -4.63 -3.59 21.89
C LYS A 137 -4.68 -2.16 21.36
N ILE A 138 -4.58 -1.98 20.04
CA ILE A 138 -4.68 -0.66 19.39
C ILE A 138 -6.05 -0.02 19.68
N ILE A 139 -7.11 -0.83 19.60
CA ILE A 139 -8.47 -0.40 19.96
C ILE A 139 -8.58 -0.07 21.44
N GLY A 140 -8.08 -0.95 22.32
CA GLY A 140 -8.09 -0.75 23.77
C GLY A 140 -7.35 0.52 24.21
N ASN A 141 -6.36 0.97 23.44
CA ASN A 141 -5.62 2.21 23.66
C ASN A 141 -6.28 3.45 23.01
N GLY A 142 -7.45 3.31 22.39
CA GLY A 142 -8.17 4.44 21.77
C GLY A 142 -7.59 4.93 20.44
N HIS A 143 -6.76 4.13 19.77
CA HIS A 143 -6.13 4.50 18.49
C HIS A 143 -6.92 4.09 17.25
N LEU A 144 -8.14 3.57 17.40
CA LEU A 144 -9.04 3.27 16.29
C LEU A 144 -10.25 4.20 16.33
N HIS A 145 -10.50 4.89 15.21
CA HIS A 145 -11.68 5.73 15.03
C HIS A 145 -12.41 5.35 13.73
N LYS A 146 -13.74 5.30 13.77
CA LYS A 146 -14.57 5.11 12.59
C LYS A 146 -15.17 6.47 12.18
N GLY A 147 -14.88 6.90 10.95
CA GLY A 147 -15.38 8.15 10.40
C GLY A 147 -15.39 8.14 8.87
N ALA A 148 -15.77 9.27 8.28
CA ALA A 148 -15.70 9.51 6.85
C ALA A 148 -14.61 10.53 6.55
N LYS A 149 -13.73 10.20 5.60
CA LYS A 149 -12.64 11.07 5.14
C LYS A 149 -12.44 10.80 3.64
N PRO A 150 -12.09 11.81 2.82
CA PRO A 150 -11.54 11.57 1.49
C PRO A 150 -10.30 10.66 1.60
N VAL A 151 -10.28 9.59 0.81
CA VAL A 151 -9.19 8.61 0.75
C VAL A 151 -8.76 8.42 -0.70
N HIS A 152 -7.52 7.98 -0.91
CA HIS A 152 -7.10 7.50 -2.21
C HIS A 152 -7.90 6.24 -2.55
N TRP A 153 -8.50 6.21 -3.74
CA TRP A 153 -9.36 5.12 -4.18
C TRP A 153 -8.91 4.59 -5.53
N CYS A 154 -8.59 3.30 -5.60
CA CYS A 154 -8.28 2.61 -6.85
C CYS A 154 -9.58 2.10 -7.47
N VAL A 155 -9.95 2.61 -8.66
CA VAL A 155 -11.20 2.21 -9.35
C VAL A 155 -11.11 0.76 -9.85
N ASP A 156 -9.93 0.32 -10.28
CA ASP A 156 -9.70 -1.04 -10.78
C ASP A 156 -9.72 -2.09 -9.65
N CYS A 157 -9.04 -1.77 -8.55
CA CYS A 157 -8.95 -2.59 -7.35
C CYS A 157 -10.23 -2.54 -6.50
N ARG A 158 -11.06 -1.50 -6.67
CA ARG A 158 -12.26 -1.21 -5.88
C ARG A 158 -11.98 -1.16 -4.37
N SER A 159 -10.85 -0.56 -4.00
CA SER A 159 -10.40 -0.43 -2.62
C SER A 159 -9.77 0.94 -2.36
N ALA A 160 -9.78 1.34 -1.10
CA ALA A 160 -8.97 2.43 -0.62
C ALA A 160 -7.48 2.01 -0.60
N LEU A 161 -6.59 2.98 -0.85
CA LEU A 161 -5.14 2.82 -0.78
C LEU A 161 -4.56 3.70 0.33
N ALA A 162 -3.52 3.21 0.99
CA ALA A 162 -2.70 4.02 1.88
C ALA A 162 -1.80 4.95 1.05
N GLU A 163 -1.39 6.09 1.62
CA GLU A 163 -0.47 7.03 0.96
C GLU A 163 0.84 6.36 0.55
N ALA A 164 1.34 5.42 1.36
CA ALA A 164 2.54 4.63 1.08
C ALA A 164 2.40 3.68 -0.13
N GLU A 165 1.18 3.46 -0.64
CA GLU A 165 0.90 2.64 -1.82
C GLU A 165 0.67 3.49 -3.08
N VAL A 166 0.70 4.82 -2.95
CA VAL A 166 0.49 5.74 -4.08
C VAL A 166 1.82 6.12 -4.71
N GLU A 167 1.93 5.88 -6.01
CA GLU A 167 3.07 6.30 -6.83
C GLU A 167 2.66 7.41 -7.80
N TYR A 168 3.58 8.33 -8.08
CA TYR A 168 3.33 9.49 -8.92
C TYR A 168 3.91 9.28 -10.32
N TYR A 169 3.09 9.60 -11.32
CA TYR A 169 3.44 9.54 -12.73
C TYR A 169 2.93 10.80 -13.42
N ASP A 170 3.66 11.26 -14.44
CA ASP A 170 3.21 12.36 -15.28
C ASP A 170 1.95 11.96 -16.05
N LYS A 171 0.94 12.83 -16.00
CA LYS A 171 -0.34 12.63 -16.67
C LYS A 171 -0.83 13.93 -17.27
N THR A 172 -1.16 13.90 -18.55
CA THR A 172 -1.88 14.99 -19.21
C THR A 172 -3.33 15.02 -18.72
N SER A 173 -3.75 16.17 -18.17
CA SER A 173 -5.12 16.40 -17.70
C SER A 173 -5.73 17.60 -18.41
N PRO A 174 -7.06 17.68 -18.56
CA PRO A 174 -7.73 18.90 -18.99
C PRO A 174 -7.33 20.06 -18.08
N SER A 175 -7.32 21.27 -18.62
CA SER A 175 -7.14 22.52 -17.89
C SER A 175 -8.20 23.47 -18.38
N ILE A 176 -9.17 23.80 -17.54
CA ILE A 176 -10.33 24.61 -17.94
C ILE A 176 -10.55 25.76 -16.97
N ASP A 177 -11.03 26.86 -17.51
CA ASP A 177 -11.56 28.00 -16.77
C ASP A 177 -13.09 27.94 -16.80
N VAL A 178 -13.72 28.16 -15.66
CA VAL A 178 -15.19 28.07 -15.51
C VAL A 178 -15.70 29.32 -14.82
N ALA A 179 -16.67 29.98 -15.47
CA ALA A 179 -17.34 31.15 -14.92
C ALA A 179 -18.54 30.74 -14.06
N PHE A 180 -18.54 31.19 -12.80
CA PHE A 180 -19.68 31.07 -11.88
C PHE A 180 -20.40 32.41 -11.77
N HIS A 181 -21.60 32.50 -12.35
CA HIS A 181 -22.42 33.70 -12.28
C HIS A 181 -22.86 34.00 -10.84
N ALA A 182 -22.69 35.26 -10.43
CA ALA A 182 -23.19 35.75 -9.16
C ALA A 182 -24.72 35.80 -9.18
N VAL A 183 -25.34 35.09 -8.23
CA VAL A 183 -26.81 35.15 -8.04
C VAL A 183 -27.22 36.56 -7.57
N ASP A 184 -26.44 37.16 -6.67
CA ASP A 184 -26.62 38.55 -6.23
C ASP A 184 -25.52 39.44 -6.81
N LYS A 185 -25.78 39.95 -8.03
CA LYS A 185 -24.87 40.87 -8.73
C LYS A 185 -24.59 42.14 -7.92
N ALA A 186 -25.61 42.72 -7.28
CA ALA A 186 -25.48 43.99 -6.56
C ALA A 186 -24.58 43.85 -5.34
N ALA A 187 -24.68 42.75 -4.59
CA ALA A 187 -23.82 42.48 -3.45
C ALA A 187 -22.34 42.38 -3.85
N VAL A 188 -22.03 41.74 -4.99
CA VAL A 188 -20.65 41.65 -5.50
C VAL A 188 -20.16 43.03 -5.92
N LEU A 189 -20.93 43.78 -6.72
CA LEU A 189 -20.54 45.12 -7.16
C LEU A 189 -20.27 46.09 -6.01
N ALA A 190 -21.08 46.03 -4.94
CA ALA A 190 -20.89 46.84 -3.74
C ALA A 190 -19.53 46.59 -3.06
N LYS A 191 -18.99 45.35 -3.12
CA LYS A 191 -17.65 45.04 -2.58
C LYS A 191 -16.52 45.71 -3.36
N PHE A 192 -16.75 46.01 -4.64
CA PHE A 192 -15.79 46.70 -5.50
C PHE A 192 -16.06 48.20 -5.60
N GLY A 193 -17.09 48.74 -4.93
CA GLY A 193 -17.46 50.15 -5.02
C GLY A 193 -17.96 50.56 -6.41
N VAL A 194 -18.50 49.62 -7.19
CA VAL A 194 -19.00 49.85 -8.56
C VAL A 194 -20.52 49.91 -8.55
N ALA A 195 -21.11 50.88 -9.26
CA ALA A 195 -22.56 51.08 -9.27
C ALA A 195 -23.28 50.13 -10.25
N ASP A 196 -22.74 49.94 -11.45
CA ASP A 196 -23.31 49.05 -12.46
C ASP A 196 -22.22 48.57 -13.44
N VAL A 197 -22.48 47.45 -14.10
CA VAL A 197 -21.67 46.89 -15.18
C VAL A 197 -22.57 46.30 -16.26
N ASN A 198 -22.09 46.26 -17.50
CA ASN A 198 -22.79 45.59 -18.58
C ASN A 198 -22.63 44.06 -18.45
N GLY A 199 -23.72 43.29 -18.57
CA GLY A 199 -23.69 41.82 -18.54
C GLY A 199 -23.69 41.18 -17.14
N PRO A 200 -23.56 39.85 -17.06
CA PRO A 200 -23.47 39.12 -15.80
C PRO A 200 -22.13 39.39 -15.10
N VAL A 201 -22.14 39.31 -13.77
CA VAL A 201 -20.90 39.30 -12.96
C VAL A 201 -20.60 37.86 -12.63
N SER A 202 -19.38 37.41 -12.95
CA SER A 202 -18.96 36.03 -12.73
C SER A 202 -17.63 35.98 -12.01
N LEU A 203 -17.47 34.98 -11.15
CA LEU A 203 -16.16 34.59 -10.63
C LEU A 203 -15.60 33.47 -11.49
N VAL A 204 -14.40 33.67 -12.04
CA VAL A 204 -13.72 32.65 -12.86
C VAL A 204 -12.86 31.78 -11.94
N ILE A 205 -13.04 30.47 -12.03
CA ILE A 205 -12.17 29.48 -11.39
C ILE A 205 -11.37 28.71 -12.44
N TRP A 206 -10.25 28.15 -12.02
CA TRP A 206 -9.46 27.21 -12.80
C TRP A 206 -9.49 25.82 -12.17
N THR A 207 -9.58 24.76 -12.97
CA THR A 207 -9.47 23.38 -12.48
C THR A 207 -8.90 22.41 -13.52
N THR A 208 -8.18 21.40 -13.04
CA THR A 208 -7.73 20.25 -13.85
C THR A 208 -8.61 19.01 -13.71
N THR A 209 -9.64 19.08 -12.87
CA THR A 209 -10.57 17.97 -12.60
C THR A 209 -12.02 18.36 -12.90
N PRO A 210 -12.42 18.50 -14.18
CA PRO A 210 -13.80 18.90 -14.53
C PRO A 210 -14.88 18.01 -13.90
N TRP A 211 -14.57 16.73 -13.68
CA TRP A 211 -15.47 15.76 -13.05
C TRP A 211 -15.86 16.11 -11.60
N THR A 212 -15.14 17.02 -10.93
CA THR A 212 -15.50 17.48 -9.57
C THR A 212 -16.50 18.63 -9.58
N LEU A 213 -16.75 19.28 -10.72
CA LEU A 213 -17.65 20.44 -10.83
C LEU A 213 -19.10 20.15 -10.39
N PRO A 214 -19.72 18.99 -10.74
CA PRO A 214 -21.08 18.69 -10.29
C PRO A 214 -21.23 18.61 -8.77
N ALA A 215 -20.13 18.34 -8.06
CA ALA A 215 -20.09 18.29 -6.59
C ALA A 215 -19.64 19.61 -5.95
N ASN A 216 -19.54 20.71 -6.70
CA ASN A 216 -19.16 22.01 -6.16
C ASN A 216 -20.16 22.48 -5.08
N ARG A 217 -19.62 23.04 -3.98
CA ARG A 217 -20.42 23.53 -2.84
C ARG A 217 -20.13 24.99 -2.48
N ALA A 218 -18.96 25.48 -2.85
CA ALA A 218 -18.49 26.83 -2.55
C ALA A 218 -17.34 27.20 -3.48
N ILE A 219 -17.02 28.49 -3.51
CA ILE A 219 -15.78 29.00 -4.08
C ILE A 219 -15.00 29.65 -2.93
N SER A 220 -13.73 29.27 -2.79
CA SER A 220 -12.86 29.81 -1.75
C SER A 220 -11.99 30.93 -2.31
N LEU A 221 -11.97 32.06 -1.61
CA LEU A 221 -11.12 33.22 -1.91
C LEU A 221 -10.14 33.40 -0.75
N SER A 222 -8.90 33.77 -1.06
CA SER A 222 -7.91 34.14 -0.05
C SER A 222 -8.21 35.54 0.46
N PRO A 223 -8.28 35.78 1.79
CA PRO A 223 -8.49 37.13 2.33
C PRO A 223 -7.28 38.06 2.13
N GLU A 224 -6.13 37.52 1.71
CA GLU A 224 -4.87 38.28 1.55
C GLU A 224 -4.65 38.84 0.15
N PHE A 225 -5.50 38.48 -0.82
CA PHE A 225 -5.37 38.94 -2.20
C PHE A 225 -6.34 40.07 -2.53
N ASP A 226 -5.84 41.06 -3.26
CA ASP A 226 -6.67 42.06 -3.91
C ASP A 226 -7.26 41.46 -5.18
N TYR A 227 -8.58 41.36 -5.22
CA TYR A 227 -9.31 40.92 -6.40
C TYR A 227 -9.70 42.12 -7.26
N ALA A 228 -9.69 41.95 -8.57
CA ALA A 228 -10.13 42.98 -9.51
C ALA A 228 -11.42 42.56 -10.20
N LEU A 229 -12.36 43.50 -10.31
CA LEU A 229 -13.53 43.38 -11.18
C LEU A 229 -13.15 43.92 -12.57
N VAL A 230 -13.17 43.05 -13.58
CA VAL A 230 -12.75 43.39 -14.94
C VAL A 230 -13.91 43.16 -15.89
N GLN A 231 -14.16 44.13 -16.77
CA GLN A 231 -15.11 43.99 -17.88
C GLN A 231 -14.35 43.54 -19.13
N VAL A 232 -14.85 42.49 -19.78
CA VAL A 232 -14.26 41.93 -21.00
C VAL A 232 -15.29 41.94 -22.13
N ASP A 233 -14.83 42.16 -23.35
CA ASP A 233 -15.70 42.15 -24.54
C ASP A 233 -15.90 40.71 -25.05
N GLY A 234 -17.07 40.15 -24.75
CA GLY A 234 -17.54 38.85 -25.27
C GLY A 234 -17.37 37.67 -24.29
N GLU A 235 -18.35 36.76 -24.30
CA GLU A 235 -18.22 35.42 -23.72
C GLU A 235 -17.64 34.49 -24.80
N ARG A 236 -16.54 33.78 -24.51
CA ARG A 236 -15.98 32.74 -25.37
C ARG A 236 -16.29 31.36 -24.82
#